data_AF-A0A0F5JDV1-F1
#
_entry.id   AF-A0A0F5JDV1-F1
#
_cell.length_a   1.000
_cell.length_b   1.000
_cell.length_c   1.000
_cell.angle_alpha   90.00
_cell.angle_beta   90.00
_cell.angle_gamma   90.00
#
_symmetry.space_group_name_H-M   'P 1'
#
loop_
_entity.id
_entity.type
_entity.pdbx_description
1 polymer ?
#
loop_
_entity_poly.entity_id
_entity_poly.type
_entity_poly.pdbx_seq_one_letter_code
_entity_poly.pdbx_strand_id
1 'polypeptide(L)' 'MLNLYVERFPYNHTKEEIIQGFTNFDIADSDPNPKCLKKKNWQLIKLDFIDWLKQT' A
#
# COMPACT_ATOMS: atom_id res chain seq x y z
N MET A 1 -1.89 -10.27 6.87
CA MET A 1 -2.55 -8.96 7.00
C MET A 1 -3.77 -8.87 6.10
N LEU A 2 -3.64 -9.07 4.78
CA LEU A 2 -4.78 -9.13 3.85
C LEU A 2 -5.84 -10.18 4.23
N ASN A 3 -5.44 -11.40 4.57
CA ASN A 3 -6.39 -12.46 4.94
C ASN A 3 -7.21 -12.11 6.20
N LEU A 4 -6.59 -11.45 7.18
CA LEU A 4 -7.26 -10.98 8.40
C LEU A 4 -8.26 -9.86 8.11
N TYR A 5 -7.95 -9.00 7.14
CA TYR A 5 -8.87 -7.95 6.70
C TYR A 5 -10.11 -8.57 6.04
N VAL A 6 -9.94 -9.52 5.13
CA VAL A 6 -11.05 -10.22 4.46
C VAL A 6 -11.89 -11.00 5.46
N GLU A 7 -11.27 -11.66 6.45
CA GLU A 7 -11.98 -12.35 7.53
C GLU A 7 -12.83 -11.38 8.37
N ARG A 8 -12.30 -10.19 8.68
CA ARG A 8 -13.00 -9.18 9.48
C ARG A 8 -14.08 -8.43 8.69
N PHE A 9 -13.87 -8.19 7.40
CA PHE A 9 -14.75 -7.41 6.53
C PHE A 9 -15.09 -8.18 5.25
N PRO A 10 -15.85 -9.28 5.35
CA PRO A 10 -16.08 -10.19 4.22
C PRO A 10 -16.92 -9.61 3.07
N TYR A 11 -17.63 -8.50 3.30
CA TYR A 11 -18.50 -7.85 2.31
C TYR A 11 -18.03 -6.47 1.85
N ASN A 12 -16.85 -6.01 2.30
CA ASN A 12 -16.32 -4.71 1.89
C ASN A 12 -15.50 -4.86 0.60
N HIS A 13 -14.18 -4.86 0.74
CA HIS A 13 -13.25 -4.82 -0.38
C HIS A 13 -12.74 -6.21 -0.68
N THR A 14 -12.69 -6.52 -1.97
CA THR A 14 -12.01 -7.69 -2.51
C THR A 14 -10.50 -7.56 -2.33
N LYS A 15 -9.78 -8.68 -2.43
CA LYS A 15 -8.32 -8.67 -2.26
C LYS A 15 -7.66 -7.78 -3.32
N GLU A 16 -8.19 -7.80 -4.53
CA GLU A 16 -7.72 -7.04 -5.69
C GLU A 16 -7.87 -5.53 -5.46
N GLU A 17 -9.02 -5.08 -4.98
CA GLU A 17 -9.26 -3.66 -4.65
C GLU A 17 -8.31 -3.15 -3.57
N ILE A 18 -8.04 -3.98 -2.55
CA ILE A 18 -7.11 -3.63 -1.48
C ILE A 18 -5.69 -3.50 -2.04
N ILE A 19 -5.25 -4.47 -2.85
CA ILE A 19 -3.93 -4.43 -3.51
C ILE A 19 -3.80 -3.17 -4.36
N GLN A 20 -4.84 -2.83 -5.12
CA GLN A 20 -4.86 -1.65 -5.96
C GLN A 20 -4.67 -0.36 -5.13
N GLY A 21 -5.26 -0.27 -3.94
CA GLY A 21 -5.04 0.84 -3.01
C GLY A 21 -3.61 0.95 -2.46
N PHE A 22 -2.87 -0.16 -2.40
CA PHE A 22 -1.44 -0.16 -2.00
C PHE A 22 -0.49 0.19 -3.14
N THR A 23 -0.92 0.07 -4.39
CA THR A 23 -0.11 0.37 -5.59
C THR A 23 -0.51 1.65 -6.31
N ASN A 24 -1.71 2.17 -6.06
CA ASN A 24 -2.18 3.43 -6.61
C ASN A 24 -1.74 4.58 -5.70
N PHE A 25 -0.82 5.41 -6.20
CA PHE A 25 -0.27 6.55 -5.48
C PHE A 25 -0.78 7.89 -6.02
N ASP A 26 -1.74 7.93 -6.95
CA ASP A 26 -2.17 9.17 -7.62
C ASP A 26 -2.61 10.25 -6.63
N ILE A 27 -3.36 9.84 -5.60
CA ILE A 27 -3.81 10.74 -4.53
C ILE A 27 -2.60 11.20 -3.70
N ALA A 28 -1.76 10.26 -3.26
CA ALA A 28 -0.61 10.52 -2.41
C ALA A 28 0.49 11.34 -3.10
N ASP A 29 0.57 11.30 -4.43
CA ASP A 29 1.49 12.13 -5.23
C ASP A 29 1.08 13.59 -5.28
N SER A 30 -0.20 13.88 -5.02
CA SER A 30 -0.70 15.24 -4.86
C SER A 30 -0.47 15.78 -3.44
N ASP A 31 -0.12 14.90 -2.49
CA ASP A 31 0.12 15.23 -1.10
C ASP A 31 1.62 15.43 -0.78
N PRO A 32 1.96 16.09 0.34
CA PRO A 32 3.35 16.22 0.77
C PRO A 32 4.01 14.86 1.06
N ASN A 33 5.22 14.68 0.53
CA ASN A 33 6.01 13.46 0.73
C ASN A 33 6.27 13.18 2.23
N PRO A 34 6.16 11.91 2.67
CA PRO A 34 6.37 11.56 4.07
C PRO A 34 7.84 11.70 4.47
N LYS A 35 8.09 12.14 5.71
CA LYS A 35 9.42 12.12 6.31
C LYS A 35 9.77 10.71 6.79
N CYS A 36 10.48 9.96 5.94
CA CYS A 36 10.90 8.59 6.28
C CYS A 36 12.04 8.57 7.31
N LEU A 37 11.82 7.88 8.44
CA LEU A 37 12.86 7.68 9.48
C LEU A 37 14.06 6.87 8.98
N LYS A 38 13.87 6.01 7.98
CA LYS A 38 14.94 5.26 7.30
C LYS A 38 15.68 6.08 6.23
N LYS A 39 15.43 7.40 6.16
CA LYS A 39 16.00 8.33 5.16
C LYS A 39 15.73 7.92 3.70
N LYS A 40 14.66 7.17 3.43
CA LYS A 40 14.23 6.85 2.06
C LYS A 40 13.47 8.03 1.46
N ASN A 41 13.63 8.24 0.16
CA ASN A 41 12.79 9.18 -0.59
C ASN A 41 11.44 8.51 -0.94
N TRP A 42 10.50 9.32 -1.44
CA TRP A 42 9.14 8.84 -1.74
C TRP A 42 9.12 7.70 -2.76
N GLN A 43 9.96 7.78 -3.81
CA GLN A 43 10.04 6.74 -4.84
C GLN A 43 10.49 5.38 -4.27
N LEU A 44 11.48 5.36 -3.37
CA LEU A 44 11.93 4.15 -2.71
C LEU A 44 10.86 3.56 -1.78
N ILE A 45 10.06 4.43 -1.14
CA ILE A 45 8.94 4.00 -0.30
C ILE A 45 7.86 3.31 -1.15
N LYS A 46 7.53 3.85 -2.33
CA LYS A 46 6.61 3.19 -3.28
C LYS A 46 7.11 1.81 -3.69
N LEU A 47 8.40 1.69 -4.00
CA LEU A 47 9.01 0.41 -4.36
C LEU A 47 8.92 -0.60 -3.21
N ASP A 48 9.13 -0.17 -1.96
CA ASP A 48 8.98 -1.05 -0.79
C ASP A 48 7.55 -1.66 -0.71
N PHE A 49 6.50 -0.89 -1.00
CA PHE A 49 5.13 -1.40 -1.01
C PHE A 49 4.91 -2.44 -2.11
N ILE A 50 5.42 -2.18 -3.32
CA ILE A 50 5.32 -3.11 -4.45
C ILE A 50 6.06 -4.42 -4.14
N ASP A 51 7.27 -4.32 -3.59
CA ASP A 51 8.07 -5.51 -3.25
C ASP A 51 7.50 -6.28 -2.06
N TRP A 52 6.84 -5.61 -1.12
CA TRP A 52 6.11 -6.28 -0.03
C TRP A 52 4.91 -7.07 -0.55
N LEU A 53 4.16 -6.53 -1.51
CA LEU A 53 3.02 -7.23 -2.12
C LEU A 53 3.44 -8.48 -2.90
N LYS A 54 4.59 -8.48 -3.58
CA LYS A 54 5.11 -9.68 -4.27
C LYS A 54 5.45 -10.82 -3.33
N GLN A 55 5.71 -10.52 -2.05
CA GLN A 55 6.07 -11.50 -1.02
C GLN A 55 4.84 -12.08 -0.29
N THR A 56 3.64 -11.57 -0.54
CA THR A 56 2.38 -11.92 0.16
C THR A 56 1.47 -12.77 -0.70
#